data_AF-A0A7X8GTR8-F1
#
_entry.id   AF-A0A7X8GTR8-F1
#
_cell.length_a   1.000
_cell.length_b   1.000
_cell.length_c   1.000
_cell.angle_alpha   90.00
_cell.angle_beta   90.00
_cell.angle_gamma   90.00
#
_symmetry.space_group_name_H-M   'P 1'
#
loop_
_entity.id
_entity.type
_entity.pdbx_description
1 polymer ?
#
loop_
_entity_poly.entity_id
_entity_poly.type
_entity_poly.pdbx_seq_one_letter_code
_entity_poly.pdbx_strand_id
1 'polypeptide(L)'
;MPEIIKHITIPKRVESGDDLDFSFLRTKGLEYIEQLAGALWSDYNSHDPGITILEMLVYAITDLGARVEMPMEDLLTPGEDGAQEIREQFFTALQILPSHPVTEADYRKLFIDIEGVKNCWLLPYNKTVYVDHKNNRLSYGSTHFNEIDASLKSEFQLQGLYSVI
;
A
#
# COMPACT_ATOMS: atom_id res chain seq x y z
N MET A 1 -9.26 38.79 -12.66
CA MET A 1 -8.84 37.56 -13.37
C MET A 1 -8.75 36.46 -12.32
N PRO A 2 -9.36 35.29 -12.52
CA PRO A 2 -9.23 34.20 -11.56
C PRO A 2 -7.82 33.61 -11.69
N GLU A 3 -7.09 33.54 -10.57
CA GLU A 3 -5.82 32.83 -10.50
C GLU A 3 -6.08 31.35 -10.78
N ILE A 4 -5.58 30.88 -11.93
CA ILE A 4 -5.61 29.48 -12.31
C ILE A 4 -4.76 28.73 -11.29
N ILE A 5 -5.35 27.74 -10.64
CA ILE A 5 -4.68 26.82 -9.70
C ILE A 5 -3.43 26.28 -10.39
N LYS A 6 -2.26 26.79 -9.99
CA LYS A 6 -0.97 26.40 -10.57
C LYS A 6 -0.65 25.02 -10.02
N HIS A 7 -0.85 23.98 -10.82
CA HIS A 7 -0.47 22.62 -10.43
C HIS A 7 1.04 22.57 -10.12
N ILE A 8 1.37 22.18 -8.89
CA ILE A 8 2.75 21.91 -8.47
C ILE A 8 3.14 20.58 -9.10
N THR A 9 4.03 20.63 -10.09
CA THR A 9 4.59 19.42 -10.70
C THR A 9 5.89 19.10 -9.97
N ILE A 10 5.96 17.93 -9.34
CA ILE A 10 7.22 17.42 -8.79
C ILE A 10 8.04 16.90 -9.97
N PRO A 11 9.28 17.41 -10.18
CA PRO A 11 10.12 16.94 -11.27
C PRO A 11 10.44 15.45 -11.09
N LYS A 12 10.48 14.70 -12.20
CA LYS A 12 10.79 13.27 -12.18
C LYS A 12 12.22 12.97 -11.74
N ARG A 13 13.14 13.91 -11.94
CA ARG A 13 14.53 13.87 -11.48
C ARG A 13 14.80 15.12 -10.67
N VAL A 14 15.04 14.91 -9.38
CA VAL A 14 15.40 15.97 -8.42
C VAL A 14 16.87 15.87 -8.00
N GLU A 15 17.56 14.81 -8.41
CA GLU A 15 18.99 14.59 -8.21
C GLU A 15 19.79 15.65 -8.98
N SER A 16 20.24 16.70 -8.28
CA SER A 16 21.18 17.67 -8.85
C SER A 16 22.63 17.22 -8.69
N GLY A 17 22.92 16.34 -7.72
CA GLY A 17 24.27 15.94 -7.32
C GLY A 17 25.03 17.04 -6.56
N ASP A 18 24.36 18.15 -6.24
CA ASP A 18 24.95 19.29 -5.55
C ASP A 18 25.39 18.94 -4.13
N ASP A 19 24.70 18.01 -3.48
CA ASP A 19 25.01 17.48 -2.16
C ASP A 19 26.30 16.64 -2.13
N LEU A 20 26.68 16.04 -3.27
CA LEU A 20 27.96 15.34 -3.43
C LEU A 20 29.12 16.26 -3.81
N ASP A 21 28.83 17.48 -4.27
CA ASP A 21 29.84 18.44 -4.68
C ASP A 21 30.26 19.33 -3.49
N PHE A 22 31.36 18.93 -2.86
CA PHE A 22 32.00 19.70 -1.79
C PHE A 22 32.25 21.17 -2.18
N SER A 23 32.68 21.44 -3.41
CA SER A 23 33.02 22.81 -3.84
C SER A 23 31.77 23.67 -4.00
N PHE A 24 30.70 23.07 -4.52
CA PHE A 24 29.40 23.71 -4.60
C PHE A 24 28.88 24.06 -3.20
N LEU A 25 28.83 23.08 -2.29
CA LEU A 25 28.34 23.27 -0.93
C LEU A 25 29.17 24.29 -0.15
N ARG A 26 30.49 24.29 -0.32
CA ARG A 26 31.38 25.31 0.29
C ARG A 26 31.07 26.70 -0.24
N THR A 27 30.89 26.83 -1.55
CA THR A 27 30.50 28.10 -2.18
C THR A 27 29.17 28.59 -1.63
N LYS A 28 28.16 27.71 -1.53
CA LYS A 28 26.85 28.06 -0.98
C LYS A 28 26.90 28.42 0.51
N GLY A 29 27.71 27.71 1.28
CA GLY A 29 27.95 28.05 2.68
C GLY A 29 28.54 29.44 2.85
N LEU A 30 29.53 29.80 2.02
CA LEU A 30 30.12 31.15 2.01
C LEU A 30 29.11 32.21 1.59
N GLU A 31 28.31 31.97 0.55
CA GLU A 31 27.23 32.87 0.15
C GLU A 31 26.26 33.15 1.32
N TYR A 32 25.90 32.13 2.10
CA TYR A 32 25.05 32.31 3.27
C TYR A 32 25.74 33.07 4.41
N ILE A 33 27.02 32.79 4.69
CA ILE A 33 27.78 33.55 5.70
C ILE A 33 27.87 35.03 5.31
N GLU A 34 28.17 35.32 4.05
CA GLU A 34 28.29 36.69 3.55
C GLU A 34 26.96 37.45 3.69
N GLN A 35 25.84 36.83 3.30
CA GLN A 35 24.51 37.42 3.40
C GLN A 35 24.07 37.67 4.85
N LEU A 36 24.41 36.78 5.77
CA LEU A 36 23.93 36.84 7.15
C LEU A 36 24.86 37.62 8.08
N ALA A 37 26.17 37.57 7.85
CA ALA A 37 27.18 38.06 8.79
C ALA A 37 28.25 38.96 8.16
N GLY A 38 28.20 39.25 6.85
CA GLY A 38 29.25 39.98 6.14
C GLY A 38 29.51 41.41 6.63
N ALA A 39 28.58 42.01 7.38
CA ALA A 39 28.80 43.31 8.04
C ALA A 39 29.73 43.24 9.26
N LEU A 40 29.87 42.07 9.89
CA LEU A 40 30.66 41.84 11.11
C LEU A 40 31.88 40.95 10.86
N TRP A 41 31.76 39.96 9.97
CA TRP A 41 32.79 38.98 9.67
C TRP A 41 33.11 39.04 8.18
N SER A 42 34.30 39.54 7.82
CA SER A 42 34.70 39.81 6.44
C SER A 42 35.90 38.99 5.95
N ASP A 43 36.55 38.25 6.85
CA ASP A 43 37.67 37.37 6.49
C ASP A 43 37.15 35.96 6.19
N TYR A 44 37.22 35.57 4.91
CA TYR A 44 36.76 34.25 4.44
C TYR A 44 37.92 33.37 3.96
N ASN A 45 39.13 33.62 4.45
CA ASN A 45 40.31 32.87 4.06
C ASN A 45 40.44 31.54 4.83
N SER A 46 41.24 30.62 4.30
CA SER A 46 41.44 29.28 4.86
C SER A 46 42.08 29.22 6.25
N HIS A 47 42.67 30.32 6.72
CA HIS A 47 43.26 30.40 8.05
C HIS A 47 42.22 30.76 9.12
N ASP A 48 41.03 31.23 8.71
CA ASP A 48 39.95 31.54 9.62
C ASP A 48 39.35 30.23 10.17
N PRO A 49 39.29 30.06 11.50
CA PRO A 49 38.74 28.85 12.10
C PRO A 49 37.24 28.65 11.82
N GLY A 50 36.47 29.73 11.65
CA GLY A 50 35.06 29.65 11.28
C GLY A 50 34.87 29.11 9.87
N ILE A 51 35.75 29.46 8.93
CA ILE A 51 35.78 28.87 7.59
C ILE A 51 36.17 27.40 7.65
N THR A 52 37.11 27.04 8.52
CA THR A 52 37.48 25.63 8.73
C THR A 52 36.30 24.80 9.28
N ILE A 53 35.48 25.38 10.17
CA ILE A 53 34.24 24.74 10.66
C ILE A 53 33.23 24.56 9.52
N LEU A 54 33.07 25.56 8.66
CA LEU A 54 32.21 25.43 7.47
C LEU A 54 32.69 24.27 6.58
N GLU A 55 33.98 24.15 6.32
CA GLU A 55 34.53 23.07 5.49
C GLU A 55 34.28 21.69 6.09
N MET A 56 34.36 21.54 7.43
CA MET A 56 34.00 20.29 8.11
C MET A 56 32.50 19.98 8.02
N LEU A 57 31.64 20.99 8.14
CA LEU A 57 30.20 20.82 7.94
C LEU A 57 29.88 20.38 6.51
N VAL A 58 30.51 21.03 5.52
CA VAL A 58 30.34 20.70 4.11
C VAL A 58 30.79 19.26 3.84
N TYR A 59 31.93 18.84 4.37
CA TYR A 59 32.39 17.46 4.26
C TYR A 59 31.37 16.47 4.85
N ALA A 60 30.81 16.77 6.03
CA ALA A 60 29.81 15.91 6.66
C ALA A 60 28.52 15.80 5.83
N ILE A 61 28.10 16.88 5.16
CA ILE A 61 26.96 16.87 4.24
C ILE A 61 27.27 16.01 3.01
N THR A 62 28.45 16.17 2.41
CA THR A 62 28.89 15.35 1.27
C THR A 62 28.98 13.87 1.61
N ASP A 63 29.53 13.51 2.77
CA ASP A 63 29.56 12.11 3.25
C ASP A 63 28.15 11.56 3.46
N LEU A 64 27.23 12.37 4.00
CA LEU A 64 25.84 11.96 4.16
C LEU A 64 25.14 11.76 2.81
N GLY A 65 25.33 12.67 1.85
CA GLY A 65 24.80 12.54 0.50
C GLY A 65 25.23 11.22 -0.13
N ALA A 66 26.53 10.91 -0.06
CA ALA A 66 27.08 9.65 -0.58
C ALA A 66 26.47 8.40 0.08
N ARG A 67 26.18 8.45 1.39
CA ARG A 67 25.52 7.32 2.09
C ARG A 67 24.07 7.15 1.68
N VAL A 68 23.34 8.24 1.46
CA VAL A 68 21.92 8.18 1.07
C VAL A 68 21.75 7.77 -0.39
N GLU A 69 22.75 8.01 -1.24
CA GLU A 69 22.78 7.54 -2.64
C GLU A 69 23.16 6.06 -2.82
N MET A 70 23.46 5.33 -1.75
CA MET A 70 23.73 3.90 -1.85
C MET A 70 22.53 3.17 -2.49
N PRO A 71 22.77 2.06 -3.22
CA PRO A 71 21.70 1.26 -3.80
C PRO A 71 20.62 0.93 -2.76
N MET A 72 19.35 1.04 -3.18
CA MET A 72 18.21 0.85 -2.27
C MET A 72 18.25 -0.53 -1.60
N GLU A 73 18.76 -1.54 -2.31
CA GLU A 73 18.92 -2.90 -1.80
C GLU A 73 19.89 -2.93 -0.61
N ASP A 74 20.99 -2.19 -0.70
CA ASP A 74 22.00 -2.11 0.36
C ASP A 74 21.46 -1.32 1.57
N LEU A 75 20.75 -0.23 1.33
CA LEU A 75 20.13 0.60 2.38
C LEU A 75 19.06 -0.14 3.18
N LEU A 76 18.31 -1.03 2.53
CA LEU A 76 17.26 -1.83 3.17
C LEU A 76 17.77 -3.14 3.76
N THR A 77 19.02 -3.51 3.48
CA THR A 77 19.60 -4.74 4.01
C THR A 77 19.79 -4.61 5.52
N PRO A 78 19.19 -5.50 6.33
CA PRO A 78 19.40 -5.54 7.77
C PRO A 78 20.86 -5.81 8.12
N GLY A 79 21.25 -5.49 9.35
CA GLY A 79 22.57 -5.83 9.87
C GLY A 79 22.85 -7.34 9.91
N GLU A 80 24.05 -7.70 10.38
CA GLU A 80 24.60 -9.08 10.34
C GLU A 80 23.70 -10.16 10.97
N ASP A 81 22.71 -9.80 11.80
CA ASP A 81 21.86 -10.72 12.54
C ASP A 81 20.53 -11.11 11.85
N GLY A 82 20.19 -10.64 10.63
CA GLY A 82 18.78 -10.63 10.22
C GLY A 82 18.39 -10.93 8.77
N ALA A 83 18.85 -12.01 8.11
CA ALA A 83 18.26 -12.42 6.81
C ALA A 83 16.74 -12.73 6.89
N GLN A 84 16.25 -13.08 8.07
CA GLN A 84 14.83 -13.33 8.35
C GLN A 84 14.02 -12.02 8.39
N GLU A 85 14.65 -10.89 8.69
CA GLU A 85 13.99 -9.58 8.84
C GLU A 85 13.51 -9.00 7.49
N ILE A 86 14.24 -9.21 6.39
CA ILE A 86 13.82 -8.68 5.07
C ILE A 86 12.45 -9.24 4.64
N ARG A 87 12.22 -10.55 4.86
CA ARG A 87 10.96 -11.19 4.49
C ARG A 87 9.79 -10.75 5.36
N GLU A 88 10.06 -10.21 6.54
CA GLU A 88 9.06 -9.65 7.43
C GLU A 88 8.76 -8.17 7.13
N GLN A 89 9.69 -7.46 6.48
CA GLN A 89 9.52 -6.04 6.10
C GLN A 89 8.60 -5.84 4.89
N PHE A 90 8.57 -6.80 3.95
CA PHE A 90 7.81 -6.66 2.71
C PHE A 90 6.80 -7.80 2.53
N PHE A 91 5.62 -7.44 2.04
CA PHE A 91 4.66 -8.44 1.61
C PHE A 91 5.15 -9.16 0.34
N THR A 92 5.00 -10.48 0.34
CA THR A 92 5.18 -11.29 -0.85
C THR A 92 4.03 -11.07 -1.83
N ALA A 93 4.27 -11.33 -3.11
CA ALA A 93 3.23 -11.29 -4.13
C ALA A 93 2.00 -12.14 -3.76
N LEU A 94 2.19 -13.29 -3.10
CA LEU A 94 1.10 -14.15 -2.64
C LEU A 94 0.22 -13.50 -1.56
N GLN A 95 0.75 -12.56 -0.78
CA GLN A 95 -0.01 -11.87 0.26
C GLN A 95 -0.83 -10.70 -0.28
N ILE A 96 -0.38 -10.05 -1.37
CA ILE A 96 -0.99 -8.80 -1.85
C ILE A 96 -1.67 -8.89 -3.22
N LEU A 97 -1.28 -9.83 -4.08
CA LEU A 97 -1.85 -9.93 -5.41
C LEU A 97 -3.19 -10.69 -5.45
N PRO A 98 -3.43 -11.74 -4.64
CA PRO A 98 -4.73 -12.40 -4.66
C PRO A 98 -5.86 -11.47 -4.24
N SER A 99 -6.94 -11.48 -5.00
CA SER A 99 -8.21 -10.82 -4.65
C SER A 99 -9.16 -11.81 -3.97
N HIS A 100 -10.26 -11.29 -3.43
CA HIS A 100 -11.35 -12.12 -2.93
C HIS A 100 -11.99 -12.92 -4.08
N PRO A 101 -12.34 -14.20 -3.86
CA PRO A 101 -13.03 -15.00 -4.86
C PRO A 101 -14.46 -14.48 -5.03
N VAL A 102 -14.82 -14.10 -6.27
CA VAL A 102 -16.17 -13.60 -6.58
C VAL A 102 -16.79 -14.30 -7.78
N THR A 103 -16.01 -15.10 -8.52
CA THR A 103 -16.51 -15.91 -9.63
C THR A 103 -16.46 -17.40 -9.30
N GLU A 104 -17.26 -18.22 -10.01
CA GLU A 104 -17.20 -19.69 -9.90
C GLU A 104 -15.78 -20.22 -10.11
N ALA A 105 -15.03 -19.64 -11.06
CA ALA A 105 -13.66 -20.05 -11.34
C ALA A 105 -12.71 -19.76 -10.16
N ASP A 106 -12.93 -18.66 -9.43
CA ASP A 106 -12.13 -18.33 -8.25
C ASP A 106 -12.41 -19.29 -7.10
N TYR A 107 -13.69 -19.58 -6.83
CA TYR A 107 -14.06 -20.58 -5.83
C TYR A 107 -13.54 -21.97 -6.18
N ARG A 108 -13.53 -22.33 -7.46
CA ARG A 108 -12.95 -23.60 -7.92
C ARG A 108 -11.45 -23.70 -7.65
N LYS A 109 -10.70 -22.60 -7.85
CA LYS A 109 -9.27 -22.54 -7.47
C LYS A 109 -9.10 -22.62 -5.95
N LEU A 110 -10.00 -22.05 -5.16
CA LEU A 110 -9.95 -22.16 -3.70
C LEU A 110 -10.22 -23.59 -3.23
N PHE A 111 -11.19 -24.27 -3.83
CA PHE A 111 -11.61 -25.61 -3.40
C PHE A 111 -10.64 -26.71 -3.84
N ILE A 112 -9.93 -26.57 -4.97
CA ILE A 112 -8.93 -27.57 -5.38
C ILE A 112 -7.71 -27.62 -4.46
N ASP A 113 -7.47 -26.55 -3.69
CA ASP A 113 -6.41 -26.51 -2.67
C ASP A 113 -6.78 -27.33 -1.42
N ILE A 114 -8.03 -27.80 -1.30
CA ILE A 114 -8.48 -28.69 -0.20
C ILE A 114 -8.03 -30.12 -0.49
N GLU A 115 -7.36 -30.74 0.49
CA GLU A 115 -6.88 -32.12 0.36
C GLU A 115 -8.04 -33.09 0.02
N GLY A 116 -7.84 -33.89 -1.03
CA GLY A 116 -8.83 -34.85 -1.52
C GLY A 116 -9.80 -34.32 -2.57
N VAL A 117 -9.88 -33.00 -2.77
CA VAL A 117 -10.70 -32.40 -3.83
C VAL A 117 -9.91 -32.35 -5.14
N LYS A 118 -10.33 -33.13 -6.14
CA LYS A 118 -9.71 -33.07 -7.49
C LYS A 118 -10.30 -31.97 -8.35
N ASN A 119 -11.59 -31.71 -8.18
CA ASN A 119 -12.32 -30.72 -8.94
C ASN A 119 -13.64 -30.39 -8.25
N CYS A 120 -14.25 -29.25 -8.60
CA CYS A 120 -15.58 -28.89 -8.15
C CYS A 120 -16.28 -27.93 -9.13
N TRP A 121 -17.61 -27.88 -9.04
CA TRP A 121 -18.47 -26.95 -9.78
C TRP A 121 -19.46 -26.26 -8.84
N LEU A 122 -19.73 -24.97 -9.08
CA LEU A 122 -20.75 -24.24 -8.32
C LEU A 122 -22.00 -24.10 -9.20
N LEU A 123 -23.09 -24.71 -8.76
CA LEU A 123 -24.36 -24.68 -9.49
C LEU A 123 -25.43 -23.96 -8.66
N PRO A 124 -26.27 -23.10 -9.26
CA PRO A 124 -27.40 -22.51 -8.56
C PRO A 124 -28.28 -23.61 -7.93
N TYR A 125 -28.63 -23.42 -6.66
CA TYR A 125 -29.48 -24.35 -5.93
C TYR A 125 -30.86 -23.74 -5.70
N ASN A 126 -31.88 -24.38 -6.26
CA ASN A 126 -33.25 -23.93 -6.13
C ASN A 126 -33.87 -24.46 -4.84
N LYS A 127 -34.30 -23.56 -3.95
CA LYS A 127 -35.02 -23.89 -2.74
C LYS A 127 -36.30 -23.06 -2.63
N THR A 128 -37.44 -23.73 -2.67
CA THR A 128 -38.73 -23.08 -2.43
C THR A 128 -38.91 -22.77 -0.94
N VAL A 129 -39.36 -21.55 -0.65
CA VAL A 129 -39.80 -21.11 0.67
C VAL A 129 -41.31 -20.88 0.63
N TYR A 130 -42.01 -21.51 1.57
CA TYR A 130 -43.44 -21.36 1.78
C TYR A 130 -43.68 -20.31 2.87
N VAL A 131 -44.65 -19.43 2.63
CA VAL A 131 -44.98 -18.31 3.52
C VAL A 131 -46.40 -18.45 4.04
N ASP A 132 -46.54 -18.33 5.35
CA ASP A 132 -47.81 -18.18 6.06
C ASP A 132 -47.99 -16.70 6.45
N HIS A 133 -48.88 -16.01 5.74
CA HIS A 133 -49.19 -14.60 5.98
C HIS A 133 -50.02 -14.37 7.25
N LYS A 134 -50.72 -15.41 7.75
CA LYS A 134 -51.57 -15.30 8.93
C LYS A 134 -50.75 -15.29 10.21
N ASN A 135 -49.74 -16.17 10.29
CA ASN A 135 -48.90 -16.32 11.49
C ASN A 135 -47.47 -15.78 11.32
N ASN A 136 -47.13 -15.17 10.18
CA ASN A 136 -45.79 -14.65 9.86
C ASN A 136 -44.70 -15.72 9.94
N ARG A 137 -44.96 -16.91 9.37
CA ARG A 137 -44.03 -18.05 9.43
C ARG A 137 -43.49 -18.39 8.05
N LEU A 138 -42.24 -18.80 8.02
CA LEU A 138 -41.58 -19.34 6.83
C LEU A 138 -41.28 -20.83 7.02
N SER A 139 -41.36 -21.58 5.93
CA SER A 139 -40.97 -22.98 5.97
C SER A 139 -40.43 -23.51 4.65
N TYR A 140 -39.64 -24.57 4.74
CA TYR A 140 -39.10 -25.30 3.58
C TYR A 140 -39.90 -26.56 3.23
N GLY A 141 -40.86 -26.94 4.06
CA GLY A 141 -41.72 -28.09 3.84
C GLY A 141 -43.03 -27.66 3.18
N SER A 142 -43.37 -28.29 2.05
CA SER A 142 -44.59 -28.00 1.29
C SER A 142 -45.87 -28.29 2.07
N THR A 143 -45.81 -29.16 3.07
CA THR A 143 -46.97 -29.61 3.85
C THR A 143 -47.21 -28.82 5.14
N HIS A 144 -46.27 -27.97 5.56
CA HIS A 144 -46.29 -27.34 6.90
C HIS A 144 -47.42 -26.32 7.09
N PHE A 145 -48.06 -25.86 6.02
CA PHE A 145 -49.15 -24.89 6.08
C PHE A 145 -50.46 -25.41 5.50
N ASN A 146 -50.62 -26.72 5.27
CA ASN A 146 -51.81 -27.27 4.60
C ASN A 146 -53.16 -26.85 5.21
N GLU A 147 -53.20 -26.60 6.51
CA GLU A 147 -54.39 -26.18 7.27
C GLU A 147 -54.85 -24.73 7.02
N ILE A 148 -54.03 -23.92 6.33
CA ILE A 148 -54.29 -22.49 6.09
C ILE A 148 -55.00 -22.31 4.74
N ASP A 149 -55.85 -21.29 4.63
CA ASP A 149 -56.53 -20.94 3.38
C ASP A 149 -55.53 -20.56 2.28
N ALA A 150 -55.85 -20.89 1.02
CA ALA A 150 -54.98 -20.62 -0.12
C ALA A 150 -54.72 -19.11 -0.35
N SER A 151 -55.67 -18.25 0.02
CA SER A 151 -55.52 -16.79 -0.09
C SER A 151 -54.48 -16.19 0.86
N LEU A 152 -54.09 -16.93 1.90
CA LEU A 152 -53.13 -16.50 2.93
C LEU A 152 -51.78 -17.23 2.82
N LYS A 153 -51.53 -17.87 1.67
CA LYS A 153 -50.30 -18.58 1.36
C LYS A 153 -49.61 -17.97 0.14
N SER A 154 -48.29 -17.94 0.17
CA SER A 154 -47.48 -17.72 -1.01
C SER A 154 -46.21 -18.57 -0.96
N GLU A 155 -45.54 -18.67 -2.11
CA GLU A 155 -44.24 -19.31 -2.22
C GLU A 155 -43.30 -18.46 -3.09
N PHE A 156 -42.01 -18.56 -2.83
CA PHE A 156 -41.00 -17.97 -3.70
C PHE A 156 -39.73 -18.82 -3.71
N GLN A 157 -38.92 -18.66 -4.77
CA GLN A 157 -37.62 -19.29 -4.89
C GLN A 157 -36.56 -18.46 -4.16
N LEU A 158 -35.87 -19.08 -3.22
CA LEU A 158 -34.74 -18.45 -2.54
C LEU A 158 -33.59 -18.25 -3.53
N GLN A 159 -33.13 -17.01 -3.66
CA GLN A 159 -32.03 -16.64 -4.54
C GLN A 159 -30.70 -16.63 -3.79
N GLY A 160 -29.60 -16.86 -4.51
CA GLY A 160 -28.24 -16.79 -3.96
C GLY A 160 -27.75 -18.05 -3.26
N LEU A 161 -28.48 -19.17 -3.34
CA LEU A 161 -27.99 -20.47 -2.91
C LEU A 161 -27.28 -21.20 -4.04
N TYR A 162 -26.21 -21.92 -3.69
CA TYR A 162 -25.43 -22.72 -4.61
C TYR A 162 -25.13 -24.09 -4.01
N SER A 163 -25.06 -25.11 -4.85
CA SER A 163 -24.51 -26.42 -4.53
C SER A 163 -23.09 -26.53 -5.06
N VAL A 164 -22.22 -27.19 -4.30
CA VAL A 164 -20.87 -27.54 -4.72
C VAL A 164 -20.85 -29.05 -5.00
N ILE A 165 -20.44 -29.43 -6.21
CA ILE A 165 -20.39 -30.82 -6.68
C ILE A 165 -18.98 -31.15 -7.13
#